data_AF-A0A3M0HTV5-F1
#
_entry.id   AF-A0A3M0HTV5-F1
#
_cell.length_a   1.000
_cell.length_b   1.000
_cell.length_c   1.000
_cell.angle_alpha   90.00
_cell.angle_beta   90.00
_cell.angle_gamma   90.00
#
_symmetry.space_group_name_H-M   'P 1'
#
loop_
_entity.id
_entity.type
_entity.pdbx_description
1 polymer ?
#
loop_
_entity_poly.entity_id
_entity_poly.type
_entity_poly.pdbx_seq_one_letter_code
_entity_poly.pdbx_strand_id
1 'polypeptide(L)'
;MTLWRKHPGVRTGDALTTGERAADYVRNGMGSWPFVYFFLGLMALWAVYNKSDGFDPYPFILLNLFLSMIAGLQGAILLISAKRADSVSSEVAVHTLSNTALLQEMIEANTILTESVAQLASEIHEHVCPSAVRSR
;
A
#
# COMPACT_ATOMS: atom_id res chain seq x y z
N MET A 1 11.00 -0.12 0.92
CA MET A 1 10.47 -1.03 -0.14
C MET A 1 9.16 -1.59 0.37
N THR A 2 8.08 -1.48 -0.39
CA THR A 2 6.73 -1.62 0.15
C THR A 2 6.22 -3.07 0.08
N LEU A 3 5.84 -3.64 1.24
CA LEU A 3 5.61 -5.08 1.43
C LEU A 3 4.41 -5.62 0.62
N TRP A 4 3.45 -4.77 0.28
CA TRP A 4 2.23 -5.12 -0.47
C TRP A 4 2.48 -5.68 -1.88
N ARG A 5 3.67 -5.49 -2.46
CA ARG A 5 4.06 -6.10 -3.74
C ARG A 5 4.17 -7.63 -3.70
N LYS A 6 4.27 -8.23 -2.50
CA LYS A 6 4.33 -9.68 -2.31
C LYS A 6 2.96 -10.31 -2.06
N HIS A 7 1.90 -9.51 -1.98
CA HIS A 7 0.57 -10.03 -1.67
C HIS A 7 0.02 -10.79 -2.88
N PRO A 8 -0.40 -12.06 -2.72
CA PRO A 8 -0.82 -12.93 -3.84
C PRO A 8 -2.06 -12.40 -4.56
N GLY A 9 -2.88 -11.61 -3.85
CA GLY A 9 -4.04 -10.96 -4.41
C GLY A 9 -3.77 -9.61 -5.06
N VAL A 10 -2.54 -9.08 -5.14
CA VAL A 10 -2.28 -7.74 -5.72
C VAL A 10 -1.52 -7.85 -7.04
N ARG A 11 -2.08 -7.29 -8.12
CA ARG A 11 -1.42 -7.22 -9.43
C ARG A 11 -0.07 -6.49 -9.33
N THR A 12 1.03 -7.22 -9.55
CA THR A 12 2.39 -6.71 -9.43
C THR A 12 3.24 -7.10 -10.64
N GLY A 13 4.16 -6.24 -11.07
CA GLY A 13 5.12 -6.55 -12.16
C GLY A 13 4.55 -6.31 -13.56
N ASP A 14 4.56 -7.34 -14.40
CA ASP A 14 4.20 -7.28 -15.84
C ASP A 14 2.70 -7.06 -16.11
N ALA A 15 1.86 -7.07 -15.08
CA ALA A 15 0.43 -6.78 -15.17
C ALA A 15 0.08 -5.28 -15.09
N LEU A 16 1.08 -4.41 -14.91
CA LEU A 16 0.96 -2.95 -14.86
C LEU A 16 1.21 -2.35 -16.24
N THR A 17 0.41 -1.35 -16.60
CA THR A 17 0.62 -0.62 -17.86
C THR A 17 1.93 0.18 -17.82
N THR A 18 2.54 0.41 -18.98
CA THR A 18 3.78 1.20 -19.10
C THR A 18 3.66 2.60 -18.48
N GLY A 19 2.46 3.20 -18.54
CA GLY A 19 2.16 4.49 -17.91
C GLY A 19 2.21 4.47 -16.39
N GLU A 20 1.73 3.40 -15.74
CA GLU A 20 1.77 3.26 -14.28
C GLU A 20 3.20 3.06 -13.77
N ARG A 21 4.03 2.33 -14.53
CA ARG A 21 5.47 2.18 -14.24
C ARG A 21 6.22 3.51 -14.34
N ALA A 22 5.92 4.30 -15.37
CA ALA A 22 6.52 5.62 -15.55
C ALA A 22 6.08 6.59 -14.45
N ALA A 23 4.80 6.59 -14.08
CA ALA A 23 4.25 7.41 -13.00
C ALA A 23 4.89 7.10 -11.64
N ASP A 24 5.05 5.82 -11.30
CA ASP A 24 5.71 5.40 -10.04
C ASP A 24 7.19 5.82 -10.01
N TYR A 25 7.89 5.78 -11.14
CA TYR A 25 9.29 6.23 -11.23
C TYR A 25 9.43 7.75 -11.04
N VAL A 26 8.58 8.52 -11.73
CA VAL A 26 8.56 9.99 -11.63
C VAL A 26 8.14 10.43 -10.23
N ARG A 27 7.13 9.78 -9.63
CA ARG A 27 6.69 10.04 -8.25
C ARG A 27 7.80 9.78 -7.23
N ASN A 28 8.53 8.67 -7.36
CA ASN A 28 9.66 8.40 -6.46
C ASN A 28 10.84 9.36 -6.67
N GLY A 29 11.05 9.86 -7.90
CA GLY A 29 12.11 10.84 -8.20
C GLY A 29 11.78 12.26 -7.69
N MET A 30 10.55 12.72 -7.90
CA MET A 30 10.10 14.06 -7.48
C MET A 30 9.94 14.22 -5.96
N GLY A 31 9.76 13.13 -5.21
CA GLY A 31 9.69 13.16 -3.74
C GLY A 31 11.06 13.21 -3.03
N SER A 32 12.16 13.28 -3.78
CA SER A 32 13.52 13.19 -3.22
C SER A 32 14.11 14.57 -2.89
N TRP A 33 14.86 14.67 -1.79
CA TRP A 33 15.58 15.90 -1.41
C TRP A 33 16.53 16.46 -2.50
N PRO A 34 17.25 15.63 -3.28
CA PRO A 34 18.08 16.11 -4.40
C PRO A 34 17.30 16.87 -5.50
N PHE A 35 16.02 16.53 -5.71
CA PHE A 35 15.19 17.17 -6.72
C PHE A 35 14.92 18.65 -6.39
N VAL A 36 14.75 18.96 -5.10
CA VAL A 36 14.56 20.33 -4.61
C VAL A 36 15.80 21.18 -4.90
N TYR A 37 16.99 20.65 -4.63
CA TYR A 37 18.25 21.34 -4.92
C TYR A 37 18.49 21.53 -6.42
N PHE A 38 18.11 20.56 -7.25
CA PHE A 38 18.15 20.70 -8.70
C PHE A 38 17.25 21.85 -9.19
N PHE A 39 16.02 21.93 -8.69
CA PHE A 39 15.09 23.02 -9.03
C PHE A 39 15.60 24.39 -8.59
N LEU A 40 16.13 24.49 -7.37
CA LEU A 40 16.76 25.72 -6.88
C LEU A 40 17.97 26.12 -7.73
N GLY A 41 18.80 25.17 -8.13
CA GLY A 41 19.93 25.38 -9.03
C GLY A 41 19.50 25.84 -10.42
N LEU A 42 18.45 25.24 -10.99
CA LEU A 42 17.90 25.62 -12.29
C LEU A 42 17.32 27.03 -12.26
N MET A 43 16.60 27.40 -11.19
CA MET A 43 16.11 28.77 -10.99
C MET A 43 17.25 29.79 -10.86
N ALA A 44 18.29 29.46 -10.08
CA ALA A 44 19.46 30.32 -9.94
C ALA A 44 20.23 30.47 -11.25
N LEU A 45 20.43 29.37 -11.99
CA LEU A 45 21.09 29.37 -13.30
C LEU A 45 20.31 30.20 -14.32
N TRP A 46 18.98 30.05 -14.35
CA TRP A 46 18.12 30.81 -15.25
C TRP A 46 18.13 32.31 -14.93
N ALA A 47 18.08 32.68 -13.65
CA ALA A 47 18.20 34.06 -13.21
C ALA A 47 19.53 34.71 -13.62
N VAL A 48 20.63 33.94 -13.56
CA VAL A 48 21.96 34.41 -14.00
C VAL A 48 22.04 34.52 -15.52
N TYR A 49 21.53 33.53 -16.27
CA TYR A 49 21.52 33.52 -17.73
C TYR A 49 20.69 34.67 -18.31
N ASN A 50 19.51 34.94 -17.74
CA ASN A 50 18.61 35.99 -18.19
C ASN A 50 19.11 37.42 -17.94
N LYS A 51 20.16 37.59 -17.11
CA LYS A 51 20.81 38.90 -16.87
C LYS A 51 21.54 39.42 -18.12
N SER A 52 21.84 38.54 -19.09
CA SER A 52 22.74 38.80 -20.22
C SER A 52 22.02 39.21 -21.51
N ASP A 53 20.90 38.57 -21.84
CA ASP A 53 20.31 38.64 -23.19
C ASP A 53 18.90 39.26 -23.24
N GLY A 54 18.28 39.59 -22.10
CA GLY A 54 16.91 40.17 -22.08
C GLY A 54 15.85 39.26 -22.72
N PHE A 55 16.14 37.97 -22.84
CA PHE A 55 15.35 36.99 -23.59
C PHE A 55 14.00 36.67 -22.90
N ASP A 56 13.89 36.89 -21.58
CA ASP A 56 12.64 36.78 -20.81
C ASP A 56 12.50 37.96 -19.81
N PRO A 57 12.02 39.14 -20.25
CA PRO A 57 11.76 40.29 -19.37
C PRO A 57 10.70 39.98 -18.31
N TYR A 58 10.71 40.70 -17.19
CA TYR A 58 9.72 40.56 -16.13
C TYR A 58 8.29 40.77 -16.69
N PRO A 59 7.33 39.84 -16.54
CA PRO A 59 7.31 38.63 -15.71
C PRO A 59 7.66 37.38 -16.54
N PHE A 60 8.70 36.64 -16.16
CA PHE A 60 9.23 35.46 -16.87
C PHE A 60 8.15 34.51 -17.43
N ILE A 61 7.67 34.77 -18.65
CA ILE A 61 6.41 34.19 -19.13
C ILE A 61 6.63 32.75 -19.55
N LEU A 62 7.81 32.47 -20.12
CA LEU A 62 8.20 31.14 -20.57
C LEU A 62 8.53 30.24 -19.38
N LEU A 63 9.26 30.77 -18.39
CA LEU A 63 9.55 30.02 -17.17
C LEU A 63 8.26 29.68 -16.41
N ASN A 64 7.37 30.66 -16.23
CA ASN A 64 6.11 30.44 -15.52
C ASN A 64 5.19 29.46 -16.28
N LEU A 65 5.13 29.55 -17.62
CA LEU A 65 4.38 28.60 -18.44
C LEU A 65 4.93 27.17 -18.33
N PHE A 66 6.25 27.02 -18.36
CA PHE A 66 6.90 25.71 -18.24
C PHE A 66 6.69 25.10 -16.86
N LEU A 67 6.84 25.90 -15.79
CA LEU A 67 6.54 25.48 -14.42
C LEU A 67 5.07 25.09 -14.25
N SER A 68 4.16 25.85 -14.84
CA SER A 68 2.71 25.54 -14.81
C SER A 68 2.39 24.22 -15.52
N MET A 69 3.01 23.95 -16.67
CA MET A 69 2.86 22.66 -17.36
C MET A 69 3.42 21.50 -16.52
N ILE A 70 4.59 21.66 -15.89
CA ILE A 70 5.14 20.63 -15.01
C ILE A 70 4.23 20.39 -13.81
N ALA A 71 3.70 21.45 -13.19
CA ALA A 71 2.76 21.34 -12.07
C ALA A 71 1.45 20.63 -12.47
N GLY A 72 0.94 20.92 -13.67
CA GLY A 72 -0.22 20.21 -14.23
C GLY A 72 0.05 18.72 -14.46
N LEU A 73 1.21 18.39 -15.04
CA LEU A 73 1.66 17.01 -15.23
C LEU A 73 1.84 16.29 -13.88
N GLN A 74 2.40 16.98 -12.88
CA GLN A 74 2.52 16.47 -11.51
C GLN A 74 1.16 16.10 -10.91
N GLY A 75 0.16 16.97 -11.06
CA GLY A 75 -1.21 16.70 -10.60
C GLY A 75 -1.82 15.45 -11.25
N ALA A 76 -1.64 15.29 -12.57
CA ALA A 76 -2.12 14.12 -13.30
C ALA A 76 -1.41 12.82 -12.84
N ILE A 77 -0.10 12.86 -12.66
CA ILE A 77 0.68 11.71 -12.14
C ILE A 77 0.22 11.34 -10.73
N LEU A 78 0.01 12.33 -9.86
CA LEU A 78 -0.51 12.11 -8.50
C LEU A 78 -1.86 11.42 -8.53
N LEU A 79 -2.78 11.88 -9.39
CA LEU A 79 -4.11 11.29 -9.54
C LEU A 79 -4.05 9.84 -10.04
N ILE A 80 -3.18 9.54 -11.01
CA ILE A 80 -2.96 8.17 -11.50
C ILE A 80 -2.43 7.28 -10.38
N SER A 81 -1.43 7.75 -9.63
CA SER A 81 -0.88 6.99 -8.52
C SER A 81 -1.86 6.82 -7.36
N ALA A 82 -2.75 7.80 -7.13
CA ALA A 82 -3.81 7.73 -6.12
C ALA A 82 -4.86 6.68 -6.51
N LYS A 83 -5.36 6.70 -7.76
CA LYS A 83 -6.30 5.70 -8.28
C LYS A 83 -5.76 4.29 -8.15
N ARG A 84 -4.46 4.10 -8.42
CA ARG A 84 -3.78 2.81 -8.27
C ARG A 84 -3.63 2.38 -6.81
N ALA A 85 -3.32 3.30 -5.91
CA ALA A 85 -3.22 2.99 -4.48
C ALA A 85 -4.58 2.52 -3.94
N ASP A 86 -5.66 3.20 -4.35
CA ASP A 86 -7.03 2.88 -3.93
C ASP A 86 -7.51 1.51 -4.45
N SER A 87 -7.19 1.17 -5.70
CA SER A 87 -7.51 -0.15 -6.25
C SER A 87 -6.80 -1.28 -5.50
N VAL A 88 -5.53 -1.09 -5.13
CA VAL A 88 -4.77 -2.07 -4.35
C VAL A 88 -5.34 -2.21 -2.94
N SER A 89 -5.70 -1.11 -2.27
CA SER A 89 -6.30 -1.18 -0.93
C SER A 89 -7.66 -1.88 -0.93
N SER A 90 -8.47 -1.67 -1.97
CA SER A 90 -9.75 -2.38 -2.12
C SER A 90 -9.56 -3.88 -2.29
N GLU A 91 -8.61 -4.30 -3.15
CA GLU A 91 -8.31 -5.71 -3.40
C GLU A 91 -7.76 -6.42 -2.15
N VAL A 92 -6.85 -5.76 -1.41
CA VAL A 92 -6.35 -6.26 -0.12
C VAL A 92 -7.46 -6.34 0.93
N ALA A 93 -8.38 -5.37 0.97
CA ALA A 93 -9.49 -5.39 1.91
C ALA A 93 -10.41 -6.60 1.68
N VAL A 94 -10.77 -6.89 0.42
CA VAL A 94 -11.60 -8.06 0.07
C VAL A 94 -10.92 -9.37 0.51
N HIS A 95 -9.63 -9.52 0.23
CA HIS A 95 -8.89 -10.71 0.65
C HIS A 95 -8.73 -10.83 2.17
N THR A 96 -8.60 -9.69 2.86
CA THR A 96 -8.55 -9.66 4.33
C THR A 96 -9.89 -10.11 4.94
N LEU A 97 -11.02 -9.69 4.35
CA LEU A 97 -12.35 -10.13 4.79
C LEU A 97 -12.52 -11.65 4.61
N SER A 98 -12.19 -12.19 3.45
CA SER A 98 -12.30 -13.64 3.21
C SER A 98 -11.38 -14.45 4.12
N ASN A 99 -10.14 -14.01 4.32
CA ASN A 99 -9.21 -14.69 5.22
C ASN A 99 -9.69 -14.65 6.67
N THR A 100 -10.24 -13.52 7.12
CA THR A 100 -10.76 -13.38 8.47
C THR A 100 -11.94 -14.34 8.69
N ALA A 101 -12.83 -14.49 7.71
CA ALA A 101 -13.93 -15.46 7.78
C ALA A 101 -13.43 -16.91 7.86
N LEU A 102 -12.47 -17.29 7.01
CA LEU A 102 -11.87 -18.63 7.03
C LEU A 102 -11.14 -18.92 8.36
N LEU A 103 -10.42 -17.93 8.90
CA LEU A 103 -9.76 -18.05 10.19
C LEU A 103 -10.78 -18.27 11.31
N GLN A 104 -11.90 -17.55 11.28
CA GLN A 104 -12.97 -17.75 12.26
C GLN A 104 -13.53 -19.17 12.18
N GLU A 105 -13.83 -19.67 10.98
CA GLU A 105 -14.32 -21.04 10.77
C GLU A 105 -13.32 -22.10 11.31
N MET A 106 -12.03 -21.93 11.03
CA MET A 106 -11.00 -22.83 11.57
C MET A 106 -10.88 -22.76 13.09
N ILE A 107 -11.06 -21.59 13.71
CA ILE A 107 -11.04 -21.43 15.16
C ILE A 107 -12.26 -22.11 15.79
N GLU A 108 -13.44 -21.96 15.19
CA GLU A 108 -14.66 -22.63 15.64
C GLU A 108 -14.51 -24.15 15.57
N ALA A 109 -14.00 -24.68 14.45
CA ALA A 109 -13.73 -26.11 14.30
C ALA A 109 -12.74 -26.64 15.36
N ASN A 110 -11.66 -25.90 15.66
CA ASN A 110 -10.72 -26.28 16.71
C ASN A 110 -11.35 -26.23 18.12
N THR A 111 -12.24 -25.26 18.37
CA THR A 111 -12.95 -25.14 19.64
C THR A 111 -13.86 -26.34 19.86
N ILE A 112 -14.62 -26.74 18.84
CA ILE A 112 -15.51 -27.92 18.87
C ILE A 112 -14.70 -29.21 19.09
N LEU A 113 -13.56 -29.36 18.42
CA LEU A 113 -12.67 -30.51 18.63
C LEU A 113 -12.17 -30.56 20.08
N THR A 114 -11.80 -29.40 20.65
CA THR A 114 -11.33 -29.30 22.04
C THR A 114 -12.45 -29.68 23.03
N GLU A 115 -13.67 -29.23 22.79
CA GLU A 115 -14.85 -29.61 23.59
C GLU A 115 -15.13 -31.12 23.50
N SER A 116 -15.04 -31.70 22.30
CA SER A 116 -15.23 -33.14 22.07
C SER A 116 -14.20 -33.97 22.84
N VAL A 117 -12.93 -33.53 22.83
CA VAL A 117 -11.85 -34.15 23.62
C VAL A 117 -12.12 -34.03 25.11
N ALA A 118 -12.56 -32.87 25.60
CA ALA A 118 -12.90 -32.66 27.01
C ALA A 118 -14.07 -33.54 27.45
N GLN A 119 -15.10 -33.70 26.61
CA GLN A 119 -16.25 -34.55 26.89
C GLN A 119 -15.84 -36.02 26.96
N LEU A 120 -15.04 -36.50 25.99
CA LEU A 120 -14.54 -37.88 26.00
C LEU A 120 -13.66 -38.15 27.22
N ALA A 121 -12.82 -37.19 27.63
CA ALA A 121 -12.03 -37.30 28.85
C ALA A 121 -12.90 -37.41 30.11
N SER A 122 -13.99 -36.63 30.18
CA SER A 122 -14.97 -36.72 31.28
C SER A 122 -15.68 -38.07 31.33
N GLU A 123 -16.12 -38.60 30.18
CA GLU A 123 -16.77 -39.92 30.13
C GLU A 123 -15.83 -41.05 30.53
N ILE A 124 -14.57 -41.00 30.08
CA ILE A 124 -13.55 -41.96 30.52
C ILE A 124 -13.32 -41.84 32.03
N HIS A 125 -13.27 -40.63 32.59
CA HIS A 125 -13.12 -40.43 34.03
C HIS A 125 -14.27 -41.07 34.82
N GLU A 126 -15.52 -40.88 34.37
CA GLU A 126 -16.71 -41.53 34.93
C GLU A 126 -16.64 -43.07 34.85
N HIS A 127 -16.17 -43.63 33.72
CA HIS A 127 -16.09 -45.08 33.53
C HIS A 127 -14.90 -45.74 34.25
N VAL A 128 -13.76 -45.04 34.38
CA VAL A 128 -12.53 -45.56 35.01
C VAL A 128 -12.56 -45.38 36.52
N CYS A 129 -13.24 -44.34 37.02
CA CYS A 129 -13.52 -44.12 38.44
C CYS A 129 -15.04 -44.26 38.71
N PRO A 130 -15.65 -45.47 38.61
CA PRO A 130 -17.04 -45.64 38.97
C PRO A 130 -17.15 -45.46 40.48
N SER A 131 -17.58 -44.26 40.90
CA SER A 131 -17.93 -43.89 42.28
C SER A 131 -17.30 -44.76 43.38
N ALA A 132 -16.09 -44.39 43.83
CA ALA A 132 -15.64 -44.69 45.20
C ALA A 132 -16.48 -43.90 46.26
N VAL A 133 -17.72 -43.53 45.91
CA VAL A 133 -18.68 -42.79 46.72
C VAL A 133 -20.00 -43.56 46.69
N ARG A 134 -19.95 -44.81 47.17
CA ARG A 134 -21.13 -45.52 47.68
C ARG A 134 -20.77 -46.24 48.98
N SER A 135 -20.30 -45.49 49.98
CA SER A 135 -20.31 -45.94 51.37
C SER A 135 -20.16 -44.79 52.37
N ARG A 136 -21.27 -44.09 52.66
CA ARG A 136 -21.85 -43.88 54.00
C ARG A 136 -22.88 -42.75 53.96
#